data_AF-A0A9Q0JKR8-F1
#
_entry.id   AF-A0A9Q0JKR8-F1
#
_cell.length_a   1.000
_cell.length_b   1.000
_cell.length_c   1.000
_cell.angle_alpha   90.00
_cell.angle_beta   90.00
_cell.angle_gamma   90.00
#
_symmetry.space_group_name_H-M   'P 1'
#
loop_
_entity.id
_entity.type
_entity.pdbx_description
1 polymer ?
#
loop_
_entity_poly.entity_id
_entity_poly.type
_entity_poly.pdbx_seq_one_letter_code
_entity_poly.pdbx_strand_id
1 'polypeptide(L)'
;MGFFSSHLSRTPIVKRLLSSSPSTLSSSSSTARALTATSHPPISHAGLHNNNSHKEEEEKKKKMGDGGGWDSSKASMAGYHVSSGGGYMRGAVFWEPNKPLSIEDFNMPRPKAGELLIKTKGCGVCHSDLHVLKGEIPFSNPCAIGHEITGEVVEHGPMTDPKIVQRLPVGSHVVGAFIMPCGNCFHCSKGHDDLCEDFFAYNRAKGTLYDGETRLFLRGSGKPVYMYSMGGLAEYCVVPANALTILPSSLPYTESAILGCAVFTAYGAMAHAAEVRPGDSVAVIGVGGVGSR
;
A
#
# COMPACT_ATOMS: atom_id res chain seq x y z
N MET A 1 39.50 33.71 52.83
CA MET A 1 39.38 34.78 51.80
C MET A 1 38.62 34.15 50.64
N GLY A 2 37.28 34.18 50.58
CA GLY A 2 36.39 35.34 50.34
C GLY A 2 36.38 35.61 48.83
N PHE A 3 35.31 35.48 48.03
CA PHE A 3 33.87 35.83 48.12
C PHE A 3 33.03 34.83 47.26
N PHE A 4 31.85 34.29 47.65
CA PHE A 4 30.45 34.79 47.49
C PHE A 4 30.13 35.46 46.12
N SER A 5 29.05 35.22 45.38
CA SER A 5 27.69 34.72 45.70
C SER A 5 26.83 34.37 44.44
N SER A 6 25.95 33.38 44.60
CA SER A 6 24.51 33.29 44.22
C SER A 6 23.94 33.49 42.79
N HIS A 7 23.23 32.44 42.35
CA HIS A 7 21.85 32.35 41.81
C HIS A 7 21.29 33.43 40.87
N LEU A 8 20.69 32.99 39.75
CA LEU A 8 19.26 33.19 39.37
C LEU A 8 18.97 32.33 38.12
N SER A 9 18.15 31.28 38.24
CA SER A 9 16.70 31.23 37.99
C SER A 9 16.33 30.95 36.54
N ARG A 10 15.71 29.78 36.38
CA ARG A 10 15.10 29.19 35.19
C ARG A 10 14.01 30.08 34.59
N THR A 11 13.94 30.11 33.26
CA THR A 11 12.72 30.40 32.51
C THR A 11 12.54 29.31 31.45
N PRO A 12 11.46 28.51 31.47
CA PRO A 12 11.10 27.70 30.32
C PRO A 12 10.32 28.57 29.32
N ILE A 13 10.72 28.51 28.05
CA ILE A 13 9.95 29.04 26.92
C ILE A 13 8.70 28.16 26.78
N VAL A 14 7.60 28.61 27.40
CA VAL A 14 6.27 28.05 27.17
C VAL A 14 5.75 28.64 25.86
N LYS A 15 5.73 27.84 24.78
CA LYS A 15 5.02 28.20 23.55
C LYS A 15 3.52 28.08 23.83
N ARG A 16 2.90 29.22 24.10
CA ARG A 16 1.47 29.35 24.45
C ARG A 16 0.61 29.15 23.19
N LEU A 17 0.03 27.96 23.03
CA LEU A 17 -1.17 27.76 22.21
C LEU A 17 -2.39 28.08 23.07
N LEU A 18 -2.95 29.27 22.90
CA LEU A 18 -4.31 29.62 23.35
C LEU A 18 -5.16 29.72 22.09
N SER A 19 -6.09 28.78 21.88
CA SER A 19 -7.47 28.78 22.39
C SER A 19 -8.32 29.91 21.79
N SER A 20 -9.12 29.57 20.78
CA SER A 20 -10.40 30.22 20.52
C SER A 20 -11.50 29.19 20.79
N SER A 21 -12.31 29.46 21.81
CA SER A 21 -13.54 28.73 22.13
C SER A 21 -14.73 29.36 21.37
N PRO A 22 -15.94 28.77 21.39
CA PRO A 22 -16.75 28.53 20.20
C PRO A 22 -17.71 29.69 19.91
N SER A 23 -17.76 30.13 18.65
CA SER A 23 -18.86 30.95 18.16
C SER A 23 -19.98 30.06 17.63
N THR A 24 -21.14 30.17 18.27
CA THR A 24 -22.45 29.70 17.82
C THR A 24 -22.69 30.00 16.34
N LEU A 25 -22.99 28.98 15.54
CA LEU A 25 -23.56 29.16 14.21
C LEU A 25 -24.92 28.46 14.13
N SER A 26 -25.92 29.31 13.95
CA SER A 26 -27.30 29.00 13.63
C SER A 26 -27.41 28.19 12.34
N SER A 27 -28.35 27.25 12.35
CA SER A 27 -28.87 26.54 11.19
C SER A 27 -29.26 27.50 10.06
N SER A 28 -28.61 27.38 8.91
CA SER A 28 -29.18 27.79 7.64
C SER A 28 -28.98 26.66 6.62
N SER A 29 -30.13 26.18 6.15
CA SER A 29 -30.28 25.20 5.08
C SER A 29 -29.70 25.74 3.77
N SER A 30 -28.65 25.10 3.26
CA SER A 30 -28.23 25.27 1.87
C SER A 30 -28.47 23.97 1.11
N THR A 31 -29.50 24.02 0.28
CA THR A 31 -29.88 23.05 -0.73
C THR A 31 -28.72 22.79 -1.69
N ALA A 32 -28.14 21.58 -1.64
CA ALA A 32 -27.24 21.11 -2.69
C ALA A 32 -28.08 20.74 -3.92
N ARG A 33 -28.02 21.60 -4.94
CA ARG A 33 -28.58 21.38 -6.28
C ARG A 33 -27.83 20.22 -6.95
N ALA A 34 -28.57 19.17 -7.30
CA ALA A 34 -28.09 18.09 -8.15
C ALA A 34 -27.70 18.64 -9.53
N LEU A 35 -26.45 18.41 -9.94
CA LEU A 35 -26.02 18.60 -11.33
C LEU A 35 -26.29 17.30 -12.07
N THR A 36 -27.31 17.34 -12.91
CA THR A 36 -27.70 16.30 -13.87
C THR A 36 -26.62 16.14 -14.93
N ALA A 37 -26.03 14.95 -15.03
CA ALA A 37 -25.23 14.55 -16.18
C ALA A 37 -26.17 14.35 -17.39
N THR A 38 -25.99 15.18 -18.41
CA THR A 38 -26.66 15.04 -19.71
C THR A 38 -25.99 13.94 -20.52
N SER A 39 -26.78 12.95 -20.91
CA SER A 39 -26.46 11.88 -21.84
C SER A 39 -26.29 12.43 -23.27
N HIS A 40 -25.24 11.97 -23.96
CA HIS A 40 -25.16 12.05 -25.42
C HIS A 40 -25.23 10.64 -26.04
N PRO A 41 -25.98 10.48 -27.15
CA PRO A 41 -26.30 9.17 -27.74
C PRO A 41 -25.18 8.64 -28.67
N PRO A 42 -25.18 7.33 -28.98
CA PRO A 42 -24.24 6.74 -29.91
C PRO A 42 -24.62 7.01 -31.37
N ILE A 43 -23.63 7.33 -32.19
CA ILE A 43 -23.76 7.44 -33.64
C ILE A 43 -23.53 6.05 -34.26
N SER A 44 -24.56 5.53 -34.90
CA SER A 44 -24.51 4.39 -35.81
C SER A 44 -24.15 4.86 -37.23
N HIS A 45 -23.28 4.15 -37.94
CA HIS A 45 -23.46 3.94 -39.38
C HIS A 45 -22.88 2.59 -39.81
N ALA A 46 -23.69 1.88 -40.58
CA ALA A 46 -23.50 0.54 -41.08
C ALA A 46 -22.64 0.50 -42.35
N GLY A 47 -21.90 -0.60 -42.49
CA GLY A 47 -21.84 -1.39 -43.71
C GLY A 47 -20.81 -1.01 -44.77
N LEU A 48 -19.89 -1.94 -45.05
CA LEU A 48 -19.68 -2.48 -46.39
C LEU A 48 -18.93 -3.82 -46.28
N HIS A 49 -19.51 -4.83 -46.94
CA HIS A 49 -18.99 -6.17 -47.14
C HIS A 49 -17.66 -6.17 -47.91
N ASN A 50 -16.77 -7.12 -47.60
CA ASN A 50 -16.28 -8.04 -48.64
C ASN A 50 -15.73 -9.36 -48.07
N ASN A 51 -16.07 -10.45 -48.77
CA ASN A 51 -15.67 -11.84 -48.52
C ASN A 51 -14.38 -12.19 -49.29
N ASN A 52 -13.84 -13.37 -48.97
CA ASN A 52 -12.69 -14.12 -49.56
C ASN A 52 -11.38 -13.93 -48.78
N SER A 53 -10.66 -14.95 -48.34
CA SER A 53 -10.58 -16.34 -48.80
C SER A 53 -9.96 -17.23 -47.71
N HIS A 54 -10.55 -18.41 -47.54
CA HIS A 54 -9.94 -19.58 -46.90
C HIS A 54 -9.06 -20.32 -47.91
N LYS A 55 -8.08 -21.05 -47.36
CA LYS A 55 -7.28 -22.14 -47.95
C LYS A 55 -5.95 -21.70 -48.53
N GLU A 56 -4.88 -22.04 -47.81
CA GLU A 56 -3.77 -22.87 -48.28
C GLU A 56 -2.59 -22.72 -47.31
N GLU A 57 -2.36 -23.72 -46.45
CA GLU A 57 -1.02 -24.24 -46.12
C GLU A 57 -1.13 -25.30 -45.02
N GLU A 58 -1.65 -26.47 -45.41
CA GLU A 58 -1.49 -27.70 -44.64
C GLU A 58 -0.99 -28.79 -45.60
N GLU A 59 0.21 -28.63 -46.15
CA GLU A 59 0.91 -29.74 -46.81
C GLU A 59 2.40 -29.44 -47.00
N LYS A 60 3.25 -29.93 -46.08
CA LYS A 60 4.63 -30.36 -46.36
C LYS A 60 5.26 -31.03 -45.13
N LYS A 61 4.83 -32.26 -44.86
CA LYS A 61 5.61 -33.25 -44.11
C LYS A 61 5.87 -34.47 -45.00
N LYS A 62 7.04 -34.53 -45.63
CA LYS A 62 7.90 -35.72 -45.83
C LYS A 62 8.91 -35.49 -46.94
N LYS A 63 10.21 -35.53 -46.60
CA LYS A 63 11.16 -36.56 -47.09
C LYS A 63 12.58 -36.28 -46.56
N MET A 64 13.12 -37.32 -45.89
CA MET A 64 14.52 -37.78 -45.83
C MET A 64 15.57 -36.79 -45.28
N GLY A 65 16.52 -37.13 -44.40
CA GLY A 65 16.94 -38.38 -43.79
C GLY A 65 18.32 -38.12 -43.13
N ASP A 66 18.52 -38.70 -41.95
CA ASP A 66 19.74 -39.08 -41.21
C ASP A 66 21.02 -38.22 -41.21
N GLY A 67 21.49 -37.92 -39.97
CA GLY A 67 22.90 -38.04 -39.62
C GLY A 67 23.52 -36.86 -38.85
N GLY A 68 23.66 -36.98 -37.53
CA GLY A 68 24.59 -36.15 -36.74
C GLY A 68 24.06 -35.74 -35.37
N GLY A 69 24.39 -36.51 -34.33
CA GLY A 69 23.94 -36.27 -32.96
C GLY A 69 24.57 -35.03 -32.31
N TRP A 70 23.74 -34.25 -31.61
CA TRP A 70 24.18 -33.34 -30.56
C TRP A 70 23.27 -33.55 -29.35
N ASP A 71 23.89 -33.86 -28.21
CA ASP A 71 23.29 -34.22 -26.93
C ASP A 71 22.41 -33.08 -26.39
N SER A 72 21.09 -33.29 -26.41
CA SER A 72 20.09 -32.41 -25.81
C SER A 72 19.73 -32.93 -24.41
N SER A 73 20.61 -32.70 -23.44
CA SER A 73 20.28 -32.94 -22.03
C SER A 73 20.71 -31.74 -21.16
N LYS A 74 19.74 -31.21 -20.42
CA LYS A 74 19.83 -30.17 -19.37
C LYS A 74 19.88 -28.70 -19.80
N ALA A 75 18.75 -28.22 -20.33
CA ALA A 75 18.30 -26.85 -20.06
C ALA A 75 16.94 -26.93 -19.36
N SER A 76 16.97 -27.12 -18.04
CA SER A 76 15.79 -27.04 -17.20
C SER A 76 15.32 -25.59 -17.16
N MET A 77 14.30 -25.26 -17.96
CA MET A 77 13.47 -24.09 -17.74
C MET A 77 12.81 -24.24 -16.36
N ALA A 78 13.48 -23.75 -15.32
CA ALA A 78 12.86 -23.53 -14.03
C ALA A 78 11.96 -22.29 -14.14
N GLY A 79 10.80 -22.46 -14.77
CA GLY A 79 9.65 -21.67 -14.39
C GLY A 79 9.41 -21.96 -12.91
N TYR A 80 9.47 -20.92 -12.08
CA TYR A 80 9.11 -21.03 -10.67
C TYR A 80 7.63 -21.39 -10.58
N HIS A 81 7.35 -22.69 -10.61
CA HIS A 81 6.08 -23.23 -10.17
C HIS A 81 5.93 -22.88 -8.70
N VAL A 82 5.05 -21.92 -8.42
CA VAL A 82 4.50 -21.70 -7.09
C VAL A 82 3.82 -22.99 -6.66
N SER A 83 4.57 -23.82 -5.94
CA SER A 83 4.11 -25.07 -5.33
C SER A 83 4.12 -24.79 -3.82
N SER A 84 3.03 -24.75 -3.06
CA SER A 84 1.67 -25.23 -3.25
C SER A 84 0.76 -24.46 -2.27
N GLY A 85 -0.42 -24.02 -2.72
CA GLY A 85 -1.43 -23.45 -1.82
C GLY A 85 -2.55 -22.65 -2.48
N GLY A 86 -3.18 -23.16 -3.55
CA GLY A 86 -4.38 -22.58 -4.14
C GLY A 86 -4.17 -21.27 -4.92
N GLY A 87 -4.91 -21.06 -6.02
CA GLY A 87 -4.98 -19.74 -6.69
C GLY A 87 -5.71 -18.67 -5.87
N TYR A 88 -5.68 -18.78 -4.54
CA TYR A 88 -6.44 -17.99 -3.59
C TYR A 88 -5.67 -17.82 -2.28
N MET A 89 -6.05 -16.81 -1.51
CA MET A 89 -5.48 -16.48 -0.20
C MET A 89 -6.60 -16.10 0.76
N ARG A 90 -6.31 -15.99 2.06
CA ARG A 90 -7.24 -15.44 3.04
C ARG A 90 -6.86 -14.03 3.49
N GLY A 91 -7.84 -13.27 3.92
CA GLY A 91 -7.63 -11.98 4.59
C GLY A 91 -8.80 -11.54 5.45
N ALA A 92 -8.53 -10.65 6.40
CA ALA A 92 -9.54 -10.06 7.26
C ALA A 92 -10.26 -8.91 6.53
N VAL A 93 -11.59 -8.95 6.49
CA VAL A 93 -12.43 -8.00 5.79
C VAL A 93 -13.31 -7.23 6.76
N PHE A 94 -13.23 -5.92 6.65
CA PHE A 94 -14.16 -4.97 7.23
C PHE A 94 -15.31 -4.72 6.26
N TRP A 95 -16.54 -5.00 6.70
CA TRP A 95 -17.75 -4.80 5.91
C TRP A 95 -18.44 -3.49 6.22
N GLU A 96 -18.64 -3.21 7.51
CA GLU A 96 -19.33 -2.02 7.98
C GLU A 96 -18.92 -1.68 9.43
N PRO A 97 -19.04 -0.40 9.84
CA PRO A 97 -18.64 0.05 11.17
C PRO A 97 -19.27 -0.75 12.32
N ASN A 98 -18.51 -0.93 13.39
CA ASN A 98 -18.95 -1.57 14.65
C ASN A 98 -19.39 -3.04 14.50
N LYS A 99 -18.97 -3.71 13.42
CA LYS A 99 -19.09 -5.16 13.25
C LYS A 99 -17.72 -5.83 13.33
N PRO A 100 -17.65 -7.11 13.77
CA PRO A 100 -16.40 -7.85 13.73
C PRO A 100 -15.92 -8.02 12.28
N LEU A 101 -14.60 -8.13 12.12
CA LEU A 101 -13.98 -8.55 10.87
C LEU A 101 -14.40 -9.99 10.55
N SER A 102 -14.57 -10.31 9.27
CA SER A 102 -14.67 -11.70 8.81
C SER A 102 -13.38 -12.12 8.11
N ILE A 103 -13.07 -13.40 8.12
CA ILE A 103 -11.99 -13.97 7.30
C ILE A 103 -12.62 -14.43 5.99
N GLU A 104 -12.16 -13.88 4.88
CA GLU A 104 -12.67 -14.18 3.55
C GLU A 104 -11.58 -14.77 2.66
N ASP A 105 -12.01 -15.59 1.68
CA ASP A 105 -11.15 -16.09 0.61
C ASP A 105 -11.10 -15.09 -0.55
N PHE A 106 -9.90 -14.78 -1.01
CA PHE A 106 -9.59 -13.90 -2.13
C PHE A 106 -8.96 -14.68 -3.26
N ASN A 107 -9.20 -14.27 -4.51
CA ASN A 107 -8.32 -14.68 -5.60
C ASN A 107 -6.90 -14.17 -5.32
N MET A 108 -5.88 -14.93 -5.75
CA MET A 108 -4.49 -14.48 -5.60
C MET A 108 -4.30 -13.14 -6.32
N PRO A 109 -3.92 -12.06 -5.60
CA PRO A 109 -3.82 -10.74 -6.21
C PRO A 109 -2.64 -10.70 -7.18
N ARG A 110 -2.77 -9.94 -8.27
CA ARG A 110 -1.78 -9.89 -9.34
C ARG A 110 -1.22 -8.48 -9.45
N PRO A 111 0.10 -8.29 -9.29
CA PRO A 111 0.71 -6.97 -9.40
C PRO A 111 0.72 -6.48 -10.85
N LYS A 112 0.47 -5.19 -11.05
CA LYS A 112 0.67 -4.49 -12.34
C LYS A 112 2.06 -3.83 -12.39
N ALA A 113 2.39 -3.19 -13.50
CA ALA A 113 3.69 -2.54 -13.70
C ALA A 113 4.02 -1.56 -12.55
N GLY A 114 5.22 -1.72 -11.97
CA GLY A 114 5.66 -0.91 -10.82
C GLY A 114 5.10 -1.35 -9.46
N GLU A 115 4.32 -2.42 -9.43
CA GLU A 115 3.77 -3.04 -8.21
C GLU A 115 4.45 -4.37 -7.93
N LEU A 116 4.50 -4.75 -6.66
CA LEU A 116 5.07 -6.00 -6.19
C LEU A 116 4.02 -6.76 -5.39
N LEU A 117 3.99 -8.08 -5.56
CA LEU A 117 3.25 -8.98 -4.67
C LEU A 117 4.13 -9.34 -3.49
N ILE A 118 3.62 -9.08 -2.29
CA ILE A 118 4.28 -9.36 -1.03
C ILE A 118 3.53 -10.48 -0.34
N LYS A 119 4.26 -11.51 0.11
CA LYS A 119 3.77 -12.47 1.09
C LYS A 119 3.91 -11.86 2.47
N THR A 120 2.79 -11.51 3.09
CA THR A 120 2.78 -10.90 4.42
C THR A 120 3.29 -11.91 5.45
N LYS A 121 4.24 -11.47 6.29
CA LYS A 121 4.81 -12.28 7.38
C LYS A 121 4.48 -11.69 8.75
N GLY A 122 4.30 -10.37 8.82
CA GLY A 122 3.81 -9.66 9.99
C GLY A 122 2.96 -8.47 9.58
N CYS A 123 1.91 -8.19 10.32
CA CYS A 123 1.17 -6.94 10.24
C CYS A 123 0.90 -6.42 11.65
N GLY A 124 1.33 -5.20 11.93
CA GLY A 124 0.95 -4.50 13.16
C GLY A 124 -0.54 -4.14 13.16
N VAL A 125 -1.11 -4.04 14.36
CA VAL A 125 -2.48 -3.54 14.56
C VAL A 125 -2.38 -2.17 15.18
N CYS A 126 -2.70 -1.15 14.40
CA CYS A 126 -2.56 0.23 14.81
C CYS A 126 -3.91 0.82 15.24
N HIS A 127 -3.87 1.85 16.08
CA HIS A 127 -5.07 2.55 16.52
C HIS A 127 -5.81 3.22 15.34
N SER A 128 -5.10 3.55 14.26
CA SER A 128 -5.70 4.08 13.05
C SER A 128 -6.55 3.05 12.29
N ASP A 129 -6.25 1.75 12.39
CA ASP A 129 -7.14 0.70 11.88
C ASP A 129 -8.46 0.71 12.67
N LEU A 130 -8.39 0.89 13.99
CA LEU A 130 -9.56 0.95 14.87
C LEU A 130 -10.48 2.14 14.54
N HIS A 131 -9.92 3.30 14.19
CA HIS A 131 -10.71 4.46 13.76
C HIS A 131 -11.57 4.15 12.51
N VAL A 132 -11.05 3.34 11.57
CA VAL A 132 -11.82 2.86 10.42
C VAL A 132 -12.90 1.88 10.86
N LEU A 133 -12.55 0.91 11.71
CA LEU A 133 -13.50 -0.10 12.21
C LEU A 133 -14.68 0.50 12.98
N LYS A 134 -14.47 1.62 13.67
CA LYS A 134 -15.52 2.37 14.37
C LYS A 134 -16.32 3.32 13.46
N GLY A 135 -15.85 3.54 12.23
CA GLY A 135 -16.42 4.52 11.31
C GLY A 135 -16.09 5.98 11.64
N GLU A 136 -15.08 6.22 12.48
CA GLU A 136 -14.60 7.57 12.83
C GLU A 136 -13.80 8.19 11.67
N ILE A 137 -13.18 7.35 10.84
CA ILE A 137 -12.59 7.73 9.55
C ILE A 137 -13.43 7.06 8.45
N PRO A 138 -14.16 7.84 7.62
CA PRO A 138 -14.86 7.30 6.47
C PRO A 138 -13.86 6.66 5.49
N PHE A 139 -14.18 5.44 5.05
CA PHE A 139 -13.36 4.69 4.10
C PHE A 139 -14.24 3.82 3.22
N SER A 140 -13.82 3.58 1.98
CA SER A 140 -14.53 2.66 1.07
C SER A 140 -14.65 1.25 1.67
N ASN A 141 -15.87 0.74 1.79
CA ASN A 141 -16.14 -0.62 2.28
C ASN A 141 -16.87 -1.48 1.23
N PRO A 142 -16.71 -2.82 1.23
CA PRO A 142 -15.84 -3.59 2.13
C PRO A 142 -14.35 -3.35 1.86
N CYS A 143 -13.50 -3.42 2.88
CA CYS A 143 -12.06 -3.30 2.73
C CYS A 143 -11.27 -4.32 3.54
N ALA A 144 -10.06 -4.66 3.07
CA ALA A 144 -9.06 -5.32 3.88
C ALA A 144 -8.27 -4.25 4.64
N ILE A 145 -8.18 -4.40 5.95
CA ILE A 145 -7.46 -3.47 6.84
C ILE A 145 -5.99 -3.88 7.03
N GLY A 146 -5.22 -3.07 7.76
CA GLY A 146 -3.81 -3.31 8.06
C GLY A 146 -2.86 -2.54 7.13
N HIS A 147 -1.95 -1.79 7.73
CA HIS A 147 -1.04 -0.89 7.02
C HIS A 147 0.38 -0.88 7.58
N GLU A 148 0.67 -1.78 8.51
CA GLU A 148 1.97 -1.94 9.17
C GLU A 148 2.58 -3.28 8.78
N ILE A 149 2.97 -3.46 7.51
CA ILE A 149 3.39 -4.78 7.01
C ILE A 149 4.89 -4.97 6.97
N THR A 150 5.30 -6.19 7.25
CA THR A 150 6.55 -6.77 6.77
C THR A 150 6.29 -8.09 6.05
N GLY A 151 7.16 -8.43 5.12
CA GLY A 151 6.95 -9.61 4.29
C GLY A 151 8.08 -9.90 3.33
N GLU A 152 7.78 -10.77 2.38
CA GLU A 152 8.73 -11.24 1.38
C GLU A 152 8.22 -10.89 -0.02
N VAL A 153 9.09 -10.33 -0.87
CA VAL A 153 8.75 -10.09 -2.29
C VAL A 153 8.62 -11.44 -2.99
N VAL A 154 7.46 -11.75 -3.56
CA VAL A 154 7.22 -13.04 -4.24
C VAL A 154 6.97 -12.91 -5.74
N GLU A 155 6.52 -11.76 -6.23
CA GLU A 155 6.30 -11.51 -7.65
C GLU A 155 6.47 -10.01 -7.97
N HIS A 156 7.10 -9.69 -9.09
CA HIS A 156 7.07 -8.35 -9.67
C HIS A 156 5.96 -8.27 -10.71
N GLY A 157 5.29 -7.13 -10.80
CA GLY A 157 4.36 -6.90 -11.88
C GLY A 157 5.03 -6.90 -13.26
N PRO A 158 4.27 -7.18 -14.34
CA PRO A 158 4.80 -7.15 -15.70
C PRO A 158 5.45 -5.82 -16.02
N MET A 159 6.55 -5.83 -16.79
CA MET A 159 7.26 -4.61 -17.21
C MET A 159 7.77 -3.73 -16.05
N THR A 160 8.00 -4.31 -14.87
CA THR A 160 8.65 -3.60 -13.76
C THR A 160 10.06 -3.15 -14.16
N ASP A 161 10.40 -1.90 -13.84
CA ASP A 161 11.71 -1.29 -14.14
C ASP A 161 12.86 -2.19 -13.60
N PRO A 162 13.87 -2.52 -14.41
CA PRO A 162 15.03 -3.30 -13.96
C PRO A 162 15.71 -2.75 -12.70
N LYS A 163 15.69 -1.43 -12.47
CA LYS A 163 16.22 -0.81 -11.23
C LYS A 163 15.39 -1.18 -10.00
N ILE A 164 14.07 -1.31 -10.15
CA ILE A 164 13.20 -1.80 -9.08
C ILE A 164 13.51 -3.27 -8.81
N VAL A 165 13.65 -4.09 -9.85
CA VAL A 165 14.01 -5.52 -9.70
C VAL A 165 15.35 -5.68 -8.99
N GLN A 166 16.34 -4.84 -9.31
CA GLN A 166 17.64 -4.84 -8.65
C GLN A 166 17.56 -4.39 -7.18
N ARG A 167 16.74 -3.37 -6.88
CA ARG A 167 16.56 -2.82 -5.52
C ARG A 167 15.75 -3.76 -4.62
N LEU A 168 14.78 -4.48 -5.19
CA LEU A 168 13.85 -5.36 -4.48
C LEU A 168 13.73 -6.73 -5.19
N PRO A 169 14.79 -7.57 -5.25
CA PRO A 169 14.69 -8.89 -5.87
C PRO A 169 13.61 -9.78 -5.22
N VAL A 170 13.07 -10.74 -5.97
CA VAL A 170 12.21 -11.80 -5.39
C VAL A 170 12.97 -12.53 -4.28
N GLY A 171 12.29 -12.83 -3.18
CA GLY A 171 12.86 -13.38 -1.94
C GLY A 171 13.35 -12.31 -0.95
N SER A 172 13.36 -11.04 -1.34
CA SER A 172 13.77 -9.96 -0.43
C SER A 172 12.80 -9.82 0.72
N HIS A 173 13.35 -9.71 1.93
CA HIS A 173 12.62 -9.29 3.11
C HIS A 173 12.37 -7.79 3.00
N VAL A 174 11.13 -7.36 3.26
CA VAL A 174 10.73 -5.96 3.11
C VAL A 174 9.85 -5.48 4.25
N VAL A 175 9.88 -4.17 4.46
CA VAL A 175 8.93 -3.41 5.27
C VAL A 175 8.20 -2.42 4.36
N GLY A 176 6.90 -2.27 4.57
CA GLY A 176 6.05 -1.33 3.83
C GLY A 176 5.82 -0.03 4.59
N ALA A 177 6.00 1.11 3.93
CA ALA A 177 5.60 2.42 4.45
C ALA A 177 4.11 2.67 4.15
N PHE A 178 3.31 2.94 5.19
CA PHE A 178 1.85 3.03 5.05
C PHE A 178 1.37 4.09 4.06
N ILE A 179 2.15 5.18 3.93
CA ILE A 179 1.85 6.32 3.06
C ILE A 179 1.99 5.96 1.58
N MET A 180 2.58 4.81 1.25
CA MET A 180 2.84 4.33 -0.11
C MET A 180 3.15 5.48 -1.08
N PRO A 181 4.37 6.01 -1.10
CA PRO A 181 4.70 7.13 -1.95
C PRO A 181 4.82 6.70 -3.42
N CYS A 182 4.35 7.52 -4.36
CA CYS A 182 4.43 7.21 -5.78
C CYS A 182 5.83 7.41 -6.36
N GLY A 183 6.66 8.22 -5.69
CA GLY A 183 8.05 8.48 -6.06
C GLY A 183 8.24 9.45 -7.22
N ASN A 184 7.16 10.04 -7.78
CA ASN A 184 7.25 10.91 -8.96
C ASN A 184 6.45 12.22 -8.88
N CYS A 185 5.47 12.35 -8.00
CA CYS A 185 4.69 13.60 -7.88
C CYS A 185 5.56 14.77 -7.38
N PHE A 186 5.02 15.99 -7.41
CA PHE A 186 5.75 17.21 -7.00
C PHE A 186 6.35 17.09 -5.59
N HIS A 187 5.59 16.52 -4.65
CA HIS A 187 6.05 16.31 -3.28
C HIS A 187 7.10 15.19 -3.16
N CYS A 188 6.84 14.03 -3.78
CA CYS A 188 7.78 12.90 -3.78
C CYS A 188 9.13 13.26 -4.41
N SER A 189 9.14 13.99 -5.53
CA SER A 189 10.38 14.40 -6.22
C SER A 189 11.24 15.39 -5.40
N LYS A 190 10.66 16.01 -4.37
CA LYS A 190 11.35 16.90 -3.41
C LYS A 190 11.71 16.19 -2.10
N GLY A 191 11.44 14.89 -1.98
CA GLY A 191 11.66 14.15 -0.74
C GLY A 191 10.62 14.40 0.35
N HIS A 192 9.45 14.95 -0.01
CA HIS A 192 8.30 15.13 0.89
C HIS A 192 7.27 14.04 0.59
N ASP A 193 7.69 12.79 0.70
CA ASP A 193 6.90 11.63 0.32
C ASP A 193 5.71 11.36 1.27
N ASP A 194 5.72 11.95 2.47
CA ASP A 194 4.60 12.06 3.41
C ASP A 194 3.40 12.84 2.85
N LEU A 195 3.62 13.67 1.82
CA LEU A 195 2.61 14.48 1.13
C LEU A 195 2.29 13.93 -0.28
N CYS A 196 2.48 12.62 -0.50
CA CYS A 196 2.25 11.96 -1.78
C CYS A 196 0.83 12.18 -2.33
N GLU A 197 0.74 12.88 -3.47
CA GLU A 197 -0.53 13.24 -4.12
C GLU A 197 -1.34 12.01 -4.51
N ASP A 198 -0.70 11.02 -5.16
CA ASP A 198 -1.39 9.81 -5.63
C ASP A 198 -1.93 8.96 -4.48
N PHE A 199 -1.18 8.88 -3.36
CA PHE A 199 -1.67 8.16 -2.18
C PHE A 199 -2.96 8.79 -1.65
N PHE A 200 -2.99 10.12 -1.50
CA PHE A 200 -4.18 10.83 -1.03
C PHE A 200 -5.32 10.81 -2.05
N ALA A 201 -5.02 10.82 -3.36
CA ALA A 201 -6.00 10.78 -4.42
C ALA A 201 -6.67 9.41 -4.60
N TYR A 202 -5.93 8.32 -4.41
CA TYR A 202 -6.39 6.96 -4.74
C TYR A 202 -6.55 6.06 -3.52
N ASN A 203 -5.61 6.05 -2.58
CA ASN A 203 -5.61 5.03 -1.55
C ASN A 203 -6.25 5.51 -0.23
N ARG A 204 -5.84 6.67 0.29
CA ARG A 204 -6.12 7.09 1.68
C ARG A 204 -7.60 7.02 2.08
N ALA A 205 -8.50 7.31 1.15
CA ALA A 205 -9.95 7.22 1.38
C ALA A 205 -10.67 6.22 0.46
N LYS A 206 -10.17 6.01 -0.78
CA LYS A 206 -10.86 5.17 -1.77
C LYS A 206 -10.39 3.72 -1.77
N GLY A 207 -9.21 3.45 -1.22
CA GLY A 207 -8.63 2.12 -1.08
C GLY A 207 -8.30 1.42 -2.39
N THR A 208 -7.80 2.16 -3.36
CA THR A 208 -7.29 1.64 -4.63
C THR A 208 -5.81 1.96 -4.80
N LEU A 209 -5.15 1.33 -5.77
CA LEU A 209 -3.83 1.74 -6.23
C LEU A 209 -3.96 2.85 -7.28
N TYR A 210 -2.84 3.37 -7.79
CA TYR A 210 -2.83 4.61 -8.57
C TYR A 210 -3.45 4.53 -9.96
N ASP A 211 -3.86 3.33 -10.39
CA ASP A 211 -4.70 3.14 -11.57
C ASP A 211 -6.21 3.18 -11.25
N GLY A 212 -6.58 3.46 -10.00
CA GLY A 212 -7.97 3.53 -9.58
C GLY A 212 -8.62 2.18 -9.28
N GLU A 213 -7.87 1.07 -9.32
CA GLU A 213 -8.39 -0.27 -9.07
C GLU A 213 -7.86 -0.87 -7.76
N THR A 214 -8.64 -1.76 -7.14
CA THR A 214 -8.13 -2.67 -6.11
C THR A 214 -7.40 -3.85 -6.76
N ARG A 215 -6.66 -4.61 -5.95
CA ARG A 215 -6.09 -5.92 -6.33
C ARG A 215 -6.79 -7.07 -5.62
N LEU A 216 -7.72 -6.77 -4.72
CA LEU A 216 -8.40 -7.75 -3.88
C LEU A 216 -9.83 -8.00 -4.37
N PHE A 217 -10.09 -9.25 -4.75
CA PHE A 217 -11.40 -9.70 -5.23
C PHE A 217 -11.77 -11.00 -4.51
N LEU A 218 -12.97 -11.05 -3.95
CA LEU A 218 -13.47 -12.25 -3.27
C LEU A 218 -13.53 -13.43 -4.23
N ARG A 219 -13.04 -14.59 -3.81
CA ARG A 219 -12.95 -15.79 -4.64
C ARG A 219 -14.31 -16.27 -5.14
N GLY A 220 -15.31 -16.27 -4.26
CA GLY A 220 -16.63 -16.82 -4.58
C GLY A 220 -17.50 -15.91 -5.45
N SER A 221 -17.44 -14.59 -5.23
CA SER A 221 -18.34 -13.63 -5.88
C SER A 221 -17.66 -12.72 -6.89
N GLY A 222 -16.33 -12.65 -6.90
CA GLY A 222 -15.58 -11.66 -7.67
C GLY A 222 -15.77 -10.22 -7.17
N LYS A 223 -16.49 -10.01 -6.05
CA LYS A 223 -16.75 -8.66 -5.52
C LYS A 223 -15.43 -7.99 -5.13
N PRO A 224 -15.21 -6.72 -5.52
CA PRO A 224 -14.02 -5.98 -5.10
C PRO A 224 -14.06 -5.71 -3.60
N VAL A 225 -12.87 -5.76 -2.99
CA VAL A 225 -12.62 -5.33 -1.62
C VAL A 225 -11.52 -4.28 -1.68
N TYR A 226 -11.74 -3.13 -1.08
CA TYR A 226 -10.78 -2.02 -1.10
C TYR A 226 -9.61 -2.26 -0.13
N MET A 227 -8.51 -1.55 -0.32
CA MET A 227 -7.26 -1.76 0.42
C MET A 227 -7.02 -0.57 1.34
N TYR A 228 -7.15 -0.74 2.65
CA TYR A 228 -6.73 0.31 3.59
C TYR A 228 -5.20 0.34 3.62
N SER A 229 -4.59 1.33 2.97
CA SER A 229 -3.18 1.25 2.58
C SER A 229 -2.94 -0.04 1.78
N MET A 230 -2.13 -0.95 2.33
CA MET A 230 -1.73 -2.20 1.69
C MET A 230 -2.76 -3.34 1.90
N GLY A 231 -3.70 -3.21 2.86
CA GLY A 231 -4.59 -4.31 3.23
C GLY A 231 -3.85 -5.49 3.87
N GLY A 232 -2.92 -5.16 4.76
CA GLY A 232 -1.92 -6.05 5.35
C GLY A 232 -2.44 -7.17 6.25
N LEU A 233 -3.71 -7.15 6.67
CA LEU A 233 -4.34 -8.32 7.31
C LEU A 233 -4.80 -9.39 6.30
N ALA A 234 -4.20 -9.41 5.11
CA ALA A 234 -4.27 -10.49 4.14
C ALA A 234 -2.93 -11.24 4.04
N GLU A 235 -2.98 -12.52 3.70
CA GLU A 235 -1.78 -13.38 3.55
C GLU A 235 -0.84 -12.86 2.44
N TYR A 236 -1.38 -12.15 1.45
CA TYR A 236 -0.60 -11.40 0.46
C TYR A 236 -1.21 -10.03 0.20
N CYS A 237 -0.37 -9.06 -0.13
CA CYS A 237 -0.78 -7.74 -0.58
C CYS A 237 0.03 -7.30 -1.81
N VAL A 238 -0.60 -6.49 -2.67
CA VAL A 238 0.09 -5.85 -3.79
C VAL A 238 0.38 -4.41 -3.41
N VAL A 239 1.64 -4.01 -3.59
CA VAL A 239 2.14 -2.73 -3.07
C VAL A 239 2.97 -2.02 -4.15
N PRO A 240 2.84 -0.70 -4.34
CA PRO A 240 3.77 0.06 -5.18
C PRO A 240 5.21 -0.13 -4.72
N ALA A 241 6.15 -0.36 -5.64
CA ALA A 241 7.55 -0.65 -5.31
C ALA A 241 8.23 0.43 -4.44
N ASN A 242 7.80 1.68 -4.58
CA ASN A 242 8.35 2.82 -3.86
C ASN A 242 7.92 2.87 -2.40
N ALA A 243 6.90 2.10 -2.01
CA ALA A 243 6.49 1.95 -0.61
C ALA A 243 7.32 0.90 0.15
N LEU A 244 8.22 0.19 -0.52
CA LEU A 244 8.94 -0.95 0.04
C LEU A 244 10.42 -0.63 0.22
N THR A 245 10.92 -0.98 1.41
CA THR A 245 12.34 -0.92 1.75
C THR A 245 12.80 -2.30 2.19
N ILE A 246 14.05 -2.66 1.86
CA ILE A 246 14.66 -3.92 2.31
C ILE A 246 14.72 -3.93 3.84
N LEU A 247 14.17 -4.99 4.43
CA LEU A 247 14.31 -5.30 5.83
C LEU A 247 15.56 -6.18 6.02
N PRO A 248 16.58 -5.74 6.77
CA PRO A 248 17.74 -6.56 7.07
C PRO A 248 17.33 -7.90 7.69
N SER A 249 18.00 -9.00 7.31
CA SER A 249 17.69 -10.34 7.81
C SER A 249 17.90 -10.51 9.32
N SER A 250 18.67 -9.62 9.94
CA SER A 250 18.85 -9.55 11.40
C SER A 250 17.62 -9.02 12.15
N LEU A 251 16.68 -8.39 11.44
CA LEU A 251 15.45 -7.87 12.04
C LEU A 251 14.29 -8.85 11.76
N PRO A 252 13.67 -9.42 12.81
CA PRO A 252 12.56 -10.35 12.61
C PRO A 252 11.32 -9.62 12.06
N TYR A 253 10.51 -10.34 11.28
CA TYR A 253 9.32 -9.77 10.63
C TYR A 253 8.32 -9.16 11.62
N THR A 254 7.96 -9.90 12.67
CA THR A 254 6.89 -9.52 13.61
C THR A 254 7.19 -8.22 14.33
N GLU A 255 8.37 -8.11 14.93
CA GLU A 255 8.83 -6.92 15.66
C GLU A 255 9.02 -5.72 14.74
N SER A 256 9.37 -5.98 13.47
CA SER A 256 9.61 -4.95 12.46
C SER A 256 8.34 -4.45 11.78
N ALA A 257 7.20 -5.14 11.94
CA ALA A 257 5.93 -4.80 11.26
C ALA A 257 5.51 -3.35 11.51
N ILE A 258 5.70 -2.87 12.74
CA ILE A 258 5.32 -1.53 13.18
C ILE A 258 6.24 -0.40 12.66
N LEU A 259 7.37 -0.75 12.03
CA LEU A 259 8.33 0.25 11.54
C LEU A 259 7.65 1.18 10.54
N GLY A 260 6.83 0.61 9.66
CA GLY A 260 6.13 1.29 8.57
C GLY A 260 5.09 2.33 9.00
N CYS A 261 4.74 2.42 10.29
CA CYS A 261 3.86 3.45 10.81
C CYS A 261 4.32 3.94 12.19
N ALA A 262 4.09 3.18 13.27
CA ALA A 262 4.26 3.70 14.62
C ALA A 262 5.67 4.23 14.92
N VAL A 263 6.71 3.47 14.55
CA VAL A 263 8.10 3.87 14.82
C VAL A 263 8.53 5.06 13.97
N PHE A 264 8.29 5.04 12.67
CA PHE A 264 8.65 6.19 11.82
C PHE A 264 7.82 7.43 12.12
N THR A 265 6.57 7.28 12.58
CA THR A 265 5.74 8.39 13.04
C THR A 265 6.32 9.01 14.32
N ALA A 266 6.71 8.20 15.30
CA ALA A 266 7.35 8.67 16.53
C ALA A 266 8.69 9.35 16.22
N TYR A 267 9.53 8.70 15.41
CA TYR A 267 10.81 9.25 14.98
C TYR A 267 10.64 10.58 14.24
N GLY A 268 9.74 10.64 13.26
CA GLY A 268 9.49 11.86 12.49
C GLY A 268 8.95 13.01 13.36
N ALA A 269 8.07 12.71 14.32
CA ALA A 269 7.61 13.70 15.28
C ALA A 269 8.76 14.30 16.10
N MET A 270 9.69 13.46 16.55
CA MET A 270 10.82 13.89 17.38
C MET A 270 11.94 14.58 16.57
N ALA A 271 12.38 13.95 15.48
CA ALA A 271 13.54 14.37 14.70
C ALA A 271 13.24 15.50 13.70
N HIS A 272 12.02 15.56 13.17
CA HIS A 272 11.67 16.48 12.09
C HIS A 272 10.63 17.53 12.51
N ALA A 273 9.57 17.15 13.22
CA ALA A 273 8.53 18.11 13.60
C ALA A 273 8.91 18.94 14.84
N ALA A 274 9.43 18.27 15.88
CA ALA A 274 9.85 18.92 17.13
C ALA A 274 11.34 19.31 17.13
N GLU A 275 12.15 18.72 16.23
CA GLU A 275 13.60 18.94 16.11
C GLU A 275 14.33 18.82 17.45
N VAL A 276 13.98 17.81 18.25
CA VAL A 276 14.48 17.63 19.62
C VAL A 276 16.01 17.53 19.65
N ARG A 277 16.64 18.23 20.58
CA ARG A 277 18.10 18.30 20.77
C ARG A 277 18.53 17.73 22.12
N PRO A 278 19.79 17.30 22.26
CA PRO A 278 20.35 16.94 23.56
C PRO A 278 20.18 18.08 24.58
N GLY A 279 19.61 17.75 25.74
CA GLY A 279 19.33 18.70 26.82
C GLY A 279 17.90 19.24 26.86
N ASP A 280 17.10 19.01 25.81
CA ASP A 280 15.69 19.39 25.82
C ASP A 280 14.89 18.55 26.82
N SER A 281 13.90 19.19 27.45
CA SER A 281 12.91 18.49 28.28
C SER A 281 11.68 18.17 27.43
N VAL A 282 11.32 16.89 27.35
CA VAL A 282 10.21 16.39 26.52
C VAL A 282 9.09 15.85 27.39
N ALA A 283 7.85 16.19 27.05
CA ALA A 283 6.66 15.59 27.62
C ALA A 283 5.91 14.80 26.53
N VAL A 284 5.69 13.51 26.77
CA VAL A 284 4.92 12.64 25.88
C VAL A 284 3.53 12.44 26.47
N ILE A 285 2.49 12.86 25.74
CA ILE A 285 1.10 12.69 26.15
C ILE A 285 0.50 11.51 25.38
N GLY A 286 0.29 10.40 26.10
CA GLY A 286 -0.20 9.14 25.53
C GLY A 286 0.94 8.15 25.23
N VAL A 287 1.03 7.08 26.03
CA VAL A 287 2.10 6.05 25.96
C VAL A 287 1.63 4.77 25.27
N GLY A 288 0.92 4.93 24.15
CA GLY A 288 0.48 3.83 23.28
C GLY A 288 1.56 3.37 22.31
N GLY A 289 1.17 2.67 21.23
CA GLY A 289 2.10 2.11 20.25
C GLY A 289 3.07 3.12 19.61
N VAL A 290 2.63 4.37 19.38
CA VAL A 290 3.50 5.45 18.88
C VAL A 290 4.29 6.10 20.01
N GLY A 291 3.62 6.56 21.07
CA GLY A 291 4.28 7.34 22.13
C GLY A 291 5.24 6.55 23.02
N SER A 292 5.26 5.22 22.93
CA SER A 292 6.22 4.37 23.65
C SER A 292 7.48 4.01 22.84
N ARG A 293 7.60 4.47 21.58
CA ARG A 293 8.67 4.10 20.65
C ARG A 293 9.64 5.24 20.38
#